data_AF-A0A2M6Y554-F1
#
_entry.id   AF-A0A2M6Y554-F1
#
_cell.length_a   1.000
_cell.length_b   1.000
_cell.length_c   1.000
_cell.angle_alpha   90.00
_cell.angle_beta   90.00
_cell.angle_gamma   90.00
#
_symmetry.space_group_name_H-M   'P 1'
#
loop_
_entity.id
_entity.type
_entity.pdbx_description
1 polymer ?
#
loop_
_entity_poly.entity_id
_entity_poly.type
_entity_poly.pdbx_seq_one_letter_code
_entity_poly.pdbx_strand_id
1 'polypeptide(L)'
;MEEKLFWIGILMGVHLFLSQHFRDKGKFKKDSHFVRAWHALFFGMVGFVGMILLMVSLDNRRGDVSATLLFTGRQLGYGVFAAAAAAAYAWWKSSREKVEIKDGLHPRMKEDLEWSETIFSAVLLASVVMYLFVQAFKIPSSSMERTFLVGDHLFVNKFIYGLRIPYTQKKLVKFARVKRGDIVVFMFPSSDPREFQCGGSQYGKDFIKRVVGLPGEKFEVRNGAIYINGVKAADEPYTQYLDQFRYPKGTAKTPPAEYQKYWEDRMLGKMFSEYIRDNFGPVTVPPK
;
A
#
# COMPACT_ATOMS: atom_id res chain seq x y z
N MET A 1 4.07 -1.85 0.54
CA MET A 1 5.00 -2.38 -0.47
C MET A 1 5.74 -1.24 -1.18
N GLU A 2 5.03 -0.21 -1.64
CA GLU A 2 5.59 0.98 -2.30
C GLU A 2 6.72 1.64 -1.49
N GLU A 3 6.51 1.90 -0.21
CA GLU A 3 7.53 2.53 0.65
C GLU A 3 8.80 1.67 0.79
N LYS A 4 8.68 0.34 0.81
CA LYS A 4 9.82 -0.56 0.89
C LYS A 4 10.64 -0.55 -0.41
N LEU A 5 9.97 -0.53 -1.57
CA LEU A 5 10.62 -0.42 -2.88
C LEU A 5 11.39 0.90 -3.02
N PHE A 6 10.83 2.00 -2.49
CA PHE A 6 11.50 3.29 -2.47
C PHE A 6 12.84 3.24 -1.72
N TRP A 7 12.89 2.65 -0.52
CA TRP A 7 14.12 2.52 0.25
C TRP A 7 15.15 1.59 -0.41
N ILE A 8 14.68 0.50 -1.04
CA ILE A 8 15.55 -0.38 -1.84
C ILE A 8 16.15 0.41 -3.01
N GLY A 9 15.35 1.24 -3.69
CA GLY A 9 15.79 2.12 -4.77
C GLY A 9 16.84 3.13 -4.30
N ILE A 10 16.63 3.80 -3.15
CA ILE A 10 17.63 4.71 -2.57
C ILE A 10 18.93 3.98 -2.29
N LEU A 11 18.87 2.82 -1.63
CA LEU A 11 20.05 2.06 -1.25
C LEU A 11 20.89 1.66 -2.49
N MET A 12 20.22 1.18 -3.55
CA MET A 12 20.90 0.86 -4.82
C MET A 12 21.39 2.09 -5.56
N GLY A 13 20.64 3.20 -5.53
CA GLY A 13 21.05 4.47 -6.12
C GLY A 13 22.27 5.08 -5.46
N VAL A 14 22.36 5.03 -4.12
CA VAL A 14 23.54 5.47 -3.36
C VAL A 14 24.75 4.62 -3.71
N HIS A 15 24.60 3.30 -3.79
CA HIS A 15 25.68 2.43 -4.22
C HIS A 15 26.15 2.72 -5.64
N LEU A 16 25.21 2.90 -6.59
CA LEU A 16 25.52 3.27 -7.97
C LEU A 16 26.29 4.60 -8.03
N PHE A 17 25.79 5.63 -7.34
CA PHE A 17 26.42 6.95 -7.28
C PHE A 17 27.84 6.88 -6.69
N LEU A 18 28.02 6.22 -5.55
CA LEU A 18 29.34 6.09 -4.92
C LEU A 18 30.29 5.25 -5.78
N SER A 19 29.79 4.19 -6.43
CA SER A 19 30.57 3.37 -7.36
C SER A 19 31.06 4.18 -8.55
N GLN A 20 30.19 5.03 -9.14
CA GLN A 20 30.61 5.95 -10.21
C GLN A 20 31.66 6.95 -9.72
N HIS A 21 31.46 7.56 -8.55
CA HIS A 21 32.42 8.49 -7.95
C HIS A 21 33.79 7.86 -7.69
N PHE A 22 33.82 6.62 -7.19
CA PHE A 22 35.07 5.88 -6.95
C PHE A 22 35.74 5.40 -8.24
N ARG A 23 34.94 5.05 -9.26
CA ARG A 23 35.43 4.76 -10.62
C ARG A 23 36.17 5.95 -11.20
N ASP A 24 35.59 7.14 -11.10
CA ASP A 24 36.16 8.38 -11.65
C ASP A 24 37.46 8.76 -10.93
N LYS A 25 37.55 8.49 -9.61
CA LYS A 25 38.80 8.60 -8.83
C LYS A 25 39.83 7.50 -9.10
N GLY A 26 39.55 6.56 -10.00
CA GLY A 26 40.45 5.47 -10.37
C GLY A 26 40.68 4.43 -9.27
N LYS A 27 39.82 4.37 -8.24
CA LYS A 27 39.96 3.42 -7.12
C LYS A 27 39.78 1.95 -7.52
N PHE A 28 39.21 1.71 -8.69
CA PHE A 28 38.91 0.37 -9.22
C PHE A 28 39.89 -0.10 -10.31
N LYS A 29 41.00 0.62 -10.53
CA LYS A 29 42.01 0.30 -11.55
C LYS A 29 42.99 -0.81 -11.15
N LYS A 30 42.98 -1.24 -9.88
CA LYS A 30 43.85 -2.28 -9.32
C LYS A 30 43.05 -3.22 -8.44
N ASP A 31 43.40 -4.50 -8.44
CA ASP A 31 42.90 -5.42 -7.41
C ASP A 31 43.48 -4.99 -6.06
N SER A 32 42.59 -4.63 -5.15
CA SER A 32 42.94 -4.06 -3.86
C SER A 32 41.94 -4.52 -2.81
N HIS A 33 42.34 -4.44 -1.54
CA HIS A 33 41.40 -4.69 -0.43
C HIS A 33 40.15 -3.81 -0.53
N PHE A 34 40.25 -2.61 -1.10
CA PHE A 34 39.11 -1.74 -1.34
C PHE A 34 38.11 -2.33 -2.36
N VAL A 35 38.60 -2.83 -3.51
CA VAL A 35 37.74 -3.47 -4.53
C VAL A 35 37.01 -4.68 -3.94
N ARG A 36 37.73 -5.50 -3.16
CA ARG A 36 37.14 -6.68 -2.51
C ARG A 36 36.11 -6.29 -1.45
N ALA A 37 36.36 -5.23 -0.69
CA ALA A 37 35.42 -4.70 0.31
C ALA A 37 34.16 -4.16 -0.36
N TRP A 38 34.33 -3.44 -1.47
CA TRP A 38 33.22 -2.85 -2.22
C TRP A 38 32.36 -3.94 -2.88
N HIS A 39 32.99 -4.96 -3.45
CA HIS A 39 32.29 -6.14 -3.99
C HIS A 39 31.52 -6.90 -2.89
N ALA A 40 32.16 -7.10 -1.73
CA ALA A 40 31.50 -7.72 -0.59
C ALA A 40 30.31 -6.89 -0.08
N LEU A 41 30.41 -5.56 -0.08
CA LEU A 41 29.32 -4.66 0.24
C LEU A 41 28.14 -4.83 -0.74
N PHE A 42 28.41 -4.84 -2.05
CA PHE A 42 27.39 -5.05 -3.08
C PHE A 42 26.64 -6.37 -2.87
N PHE A 43 27.36 -7.49 -2.70
CA PHE A 43 26.75 -8.79 -2.41
C PHE A 43 25.98 -8.80 -1.08
N GLY A 44 26.48 -8.10 -0.06
CA GLY A 44 25.77 -7.90 1.20
C GLY A 44 24.44 -7.16 1.00
N MET A 45 24.42 -6.11 0.18
CA MET A 45 23.19 -5.39 -0.16
C MET A 45 22.21 -6.27 -0.93
N VAL A 46 22.67 -7.04 -1.93
CA VAL A 46 21.84 -7.98 -2.70
C VAL A 46 21.25 -9.05 -1.78
N GLY A 47 22.06 -9.61 -0.88
CA GLY A 47 21.62 -10.57 0.13
C GLY A 47 20.58 -9.99 1.08
N PHE A 48 20.78 -8.75 1.56
CA PHE A 48 19.82 -8.03 2.38
C PHE A 48 18.48 -7.86 1.66
N VAL A 49 18.51 -7.30 0.44
CA VAL A 49 17.30 -7.02 -0.35
C VAL A 49 16.56 -8.31 -0.70
N GLY A 50 17.27 -9.35 -1.16
CA GLY A 50 16.68 -10.65 -1.47
C GLY A 50 15.99 -11.28 -0.28
N MET A 51 16.61 -11.23 0.91
CA MET A 51 16.02 -11.76 2.13
C MET A 51 14.80 -10.94 2.60
N ILE A 52 14.86 -9.61 2.47
CA ILE A 52 13.71 -8.75 2.77
C ILE A 52 12.53 -9.09 1.85
N LEU A 53 12.75 -9.25 0.55
CA LEU A 53 11.70 -9.61 -0.40
C LEU A 53 11.10 -10.98 -0.09
N LEU A 54 11.95 -11.96 0.26
CA LEU A 54 11.50 -13.28 0.69
C LEU A 54 10.63 -13.19 1.95
N MET A 55 11.09 -12.46 2.97
CA MET A 55 10.33 -12.27 4.21
C MET A 55 9.00 -11.56 3.97
N VAL A 56 8.97 -10.52 3.16
CA VAL A 56 7.73 -9.83 2.78
C VAL A 56 6.78 -10.79 2.06
N SER A 57 7.29 -11.64 1.16
CA SER A 57 6.49 -12.65 0.47
C SER A 57 5.91 -13.69 1.44
N LEU A 58 6.70 -14.12 2.43
CA LEU A 58 6.26 -15.08 3.45
C LEU A 58 5.22 -14.46 4.39
N ASP A 59 5.44 -13.22 4.84
CA ASP A 59 4.52 -12.47 5.69
C ASP A 59 3.18 -12.28 4.98
N ASN A 60 3.22 -11.89 3.69
CA ASN A 60 2.02 -11.71 2.87
C ASN A 60 1.26 -13.03 2.65
N ARG A 61 1.97 -14.16 2.59
CA ARG A 61 1.35 -15.50 2.50
C ARG A 61 0.69 -15.90 3.81
N ARG A 62 1.27 -15.53 4.96
CA ARG A 62 0.73 -15.81 6.29
C ARG A 62 -0.41 -14.85 6.71
N GLY A 63 -0.62 -13.77 5.95
CA GLY A 63 -1.63 -12.76 6.26
C GLY A 63 -1.15 -11.68 7.23
N ASP A 64 0.13 -11.71 7.62
CA ASP A 64 0.78 -10.71 8.47
C ASP A 64 1.09 -9.45 7.65
N VAL A 65 0.08 -8.62 7.39
CA VAL A 65 0.27 -7.34 6.70
C VAL A 65 0.66 -6.27 7.74
N SER A 66 1.96 -6.18 8.03
CA SER A 66 2.46 -5.16 8.93
C SER A 66 2.42 -3.77 8.27
N ALA A 67 1.71 -2.83 8.89
CA ALA A 67 1.58 -1.43 8.44
C ALA A 67 2.81 -0.57 8.78
N THR A 68 3.94 -1.17 9.16
CA THR A 68 5.15 -0.43 9.51
C THR A 68 5.77 0.23 8.28
N LEU A 69 6.17 1.50 8.44
CA LEU A 69 6.74 2.36 7.40
C LEU A 69 8.04 1.83 6.76
N LEU A 70 8.78 0.98 7.49
CA LEU A 70 10.11 0.50 7.07
C LEU A 70 10.13 -1.04 6.99
N PHE A 71 10.62 -1.69 8.03
CA PHE A 71 10.77 -3.13 8.10
C PHE A 71 10.49 -3.59 9.53
N THR A 72 9.93 -4.78 9.70
CA THR A 72 9.77 -5.37 11.04
C THR A 72 11.13 -5.76 11.61
N GLY A 73 11.27 -5.80 12.94
CA GLY A 73 12.53 -6.25 13.57
C GLY A 73 12.98 -7.64 13.10
N ARG A 74 12.00 -8.54 12.84
CA ARG A 74 12.24 -9.85 12.24
C ARG A 74 12.84 -9.73 10.83
N GLN A 75 12.23 -8.92 9.96
CA GLN A 75 12.72 -8.67 8.60
C GLN A 75 14.16 -8.14 8.62
N LEU A 76 14.45 -7.17 9.51
CA LEU A 76 15.81 -6.62 9.66
C LEU A 76 16.81 -7.67 10.16
N GLY A 77 16.45 -8.47 11.16
CA GLY A 77 17.33 -9.51 11.71
C GLY A 77 17.77 -10.52 10.65
N TYR A 78 16.81 -11.09 9.91
CA TYR A 78 17.14 -12.01 8.81
C TYR A 78 17.87 -11.31 7.66
N GLY A 79 17.47 -10.07 7.34
CA GLY A 79 18.14 -9.26 6.32
C GLY A 79 19.62 -9.04 6.63
N VAL A 80 19.95 -8.61 7.85
CA VAL A 80 21.34 -8.38 8.29
C VAL A 80 22.13 -9.68 8.29
N PHE A 81 21.54 -10.80 8.73
CA PHE A 81 22.19 -12.10 8.67
C PHE A 81 22.53 -12.52 7.23
N ALA A 82 21.57 -12.38 6.30
CA ALA A 82 21.78 -12.68 4.89
C ALA A 82 22.84 -11.76 4.26
N ALA A 83 22.83 -10.48 4.63
CA ALA A 83 23.83 -9.51 4.19
C ALA A 83 25.24 -9.91 4.63
N ALA A 84 25.41 -10.26 5.92
CA ALA A 84 26.69 -10.69 6.46
C ALA A 84 27.19 -11.98 5.80
N ALA A 85 26.30 -12.97 5.60
CA ALA A 85 26.64 -14.22 4.94
C ALA A 85 27.07 -14.00 3.47
N ALA A 86 26.32 -13.21 2.71
CA ALA A 86 26.63 -12.91 1.32
C ALA A 86 27.93 -12.10 1.18
N ALA A 87 28.13 -11.10 2.03
CA ALA A 87 29.36 -10.31 2.06
C ALA A 87 30.59 -11.16 2.42
N ALA A 88 30.47 -12.03 3.44
CA ALA A 88 31.55 -12.94 3.84
C ALA A 88 31.90 -13.93 2.73
N TYR A 89 30.89 -14.49 2.05
CA TYR A 89 31.08 -15.38 0.91
C TYR A 89 31.77 -14.68 -0.25
N ALA A 90 31.31 -13.48 -0.63
CA ALA A 90 31.90 -12.68 -1.70
C ALA A 90 33.34 -12.25 -1.38
N TRP A 91 33.62 -11.86 -0.12
CA TRP A 91 34.97 -11.57 0.35
C TRP A 91 35.89 -12.79 0.28
N TRP A 92 35.42 -13.95 0.76
CA TRP A 92 36.18 -15.20 0.74
C TRP A 92 36.51 -15.64 -0.69
N LYS A 93 35.51 -15.65 -1.58
CA LYS A 93 35.68 -16.00 -2.99
C LYS A 93 36.64 -15.03 -3.68
N SER A 94 36.42 -13.73 -3.52
CA SER A 94 37.27 -12.69 -4.14
C SER A 94 38.70 -12.66 -3.62
N SER A 95 38.94 -13.14 -2.39
CA SER A 95 40.28 -13.26 -1.81
C SER A 95 41.09 -14.43 -2.36
N ARG A 96 40.44 -15.45 -2.91
CA ARG A 96 41.10 -16.65 -3.46
C ARG A 96 41.33 -16.57 -4.97
N GLU A 97 40.50 -15.83 -5.69
CA GLU A 97 40.52 -15.78 -7.14
C GLU A 97 41.15 -14.47 -7.62
N LYS A 98 42.31 -14.58 -8.28
CA LYS A 98 42.99 -13.47 -8.96
C LYS A 98 42.29 -13.20 -10.29
N VAL A 99 41.91 -11.95 -10.52
CA VAL A 99 41.24 -11.51 -11.75
C VAL A 99 42.18 -10.59 -12.52
N GLU A 100 42.35 -10.86 -13.79
CA GLU A 100 43.14 -10.04 -14.69
C GLU A 100 42.33 -8.81 -15.15
N ILE A 101 42.95 -7.63 -15.11
CA ILE A 101 42.29 -6.36 -15.47
C ILE A 101 42.64 -6.04 -16.92
N LYS A 102 41.67 -6.19 -17.84
CA LYS A 102 41.87 -5.93 -19.28
C LYS A 102 41.57 -4.48 -19.71
N ASP A 103 40.56 -3.85 -19.11
CA ASP A 103 40.03 -2.56 -19.61
C ASP A 103 40.24 -1.39 -18.63
N GLY A 104 41.21 -1.50 -17.72
CA GLY A 104 41.47 -0.50 -16.68
C GLY A 104 40.37 -0.38 -15.60
N LEU A 105 39.25 -1.09 -15.72
CA LEU A 105 38.25 -1.30 -14.67
C LEU A 105 38.27 -2.76 -14.23
N HIS A 106 38.31 -3.00 -12.92
CA HIS A 106 38.24 -4.35 -12.39
C HIS A 106 36.94 -5.04 -12.86
N PRO A 107 36.98 -6.24 -13.48
CA PRO A 107 35.79 -6.88 -14.07
C PRO A 107 34.61 -7.03 -13.11
N ARG A 108 34.88 -7.40 -11.85
CA ARG A 108 33.84 -7.45 -10.79
C ARG A 108 33.12 -6.11 -10.56
N MET A 109 33.85 -4.99 -10.63
CA MET A 109 33.26 -3.66 -10.44
C MET A 109 32.41 -3.26 -11.63
N LYS A 110 32.76 -3.74 -12.84
CA LYS A 110 31.94 -3.56 -14.03
C LYS A 110 30.60 -4.30 -13.87
N GLU A 111 30.67 -5.56 -13.47
CA GLU A 111 29.48 -6.38 -13.20
C GLU A 111 28.59 -5.77 -12.09
N ASP A 112 29.18 -5.39 -10.95
CA ASP A 112 28.44 -4.78 -9.84
C ASP A 112 27.76 -3.45 -10.25
N LEU A 113 28.42 -2.65 -11.11
CA LEU A 113 27.86 -1.41 -11.66
C LEU A 113 26.68 -1.69 -12.60
N GLU A 114 26.82 -2.62 -13.54
CA GLU A 114 25.77 -3.00 -14.49
C GLU A 114 24.53 -3.54 -13.77
N TRP A 115 24.72 -4.40 -12.77
CA TRP A 115 23.62 -4.89 -11.94
C TRP A 115 22.98 -3.79 -11.08
N SER A 116 23.79 -2.91 -10.48
CA SER A 116 23.28 -1.79 -9.69
C SER A 116 22.43 -0.85 -10.54
N GLU A 117 22.89 -0.52 -11.76
CA GLU A 117 22.17 0.30 -12.72
C GLU A 117 20.87 -0.35 -13.16
N THR A 118 20.90 -1.65 -13.48
CA THR A 118 19.73 -2.42 -13.88
C THR A 118 18.68 -2.46 -12.76
N ILE A 119 19.08 -2.81 -11.55
CA ILE A 119 18.18 -2.91 -10.39
C ILE A 119 17.61 -1.54 -10.04
N PHE A 120 18.47 -0.52 -9.97
CA PHE A 120 18.06 0.85 -9.68
C PHE A 120 17.03 1.35 -10.70
N SER A 121 17.30 1.19 -11.99
CA SER A 121 16.40 1.63 -13.07
C SER A 121 15.07 0.87 -13.05
N ALA A 122 15.11 -0.45 -12.83
CA ALA A 122 13.91 -1.26 -12.73
C ALA A 122 13.04 -0.87 -11.52
N VAL A 123 13.65 -0.69 -10.34
CA VAL A 123 12.95 -0.28 -9.12
C VAL A 123 12.42 1.14 -9.25
N LEU A 124 13.17 2.06 -9.85
CA LEU A 124 12.74 3.43 -10.09
C LEU A 124 11.51 3.46 -11.00
N LEU A 125 11.58 2.76 -12.15
CA LEU A 125 10.48 2.67 -13.09
C LEU A 125 9.24 2.03 -12.43
N ALA A 126 9.42 0.89 -11.76
CA ALA A 126 8.34 0.22 -11.04
C ALA A 126 7.72 1.12 -9.96
N SER A 127 8.55 1.88 -9.23
CA SER A 127 8.08 2.81 -8.20
C SER A 127 7.27 3.95 -8.79
N VAL A 128 7.71 4.56 -9.90
CA VAL A 128 6.95 5.61 -10.60
C VAL A 128 5.60 5.06 -11.08
N VAL A 129 5.59 3.89 -11.70
CA VAL A 129 4.38 3.25 -12.21
C VAL A 129 3.42 2.92 -11.05
N MET A 130 3.91 2.28 -10.00
CA MET A 130 3.07 1.83 -8.87
C MET A 130 2.57 2.99 -8.02
N TYR A 131 3.37 4.04 -7.89
CA TYR A 131 3.00 5.22 -7.12
C TYR A 131 1.91 6.04 -7.82
N LEU A 132 2.08 6.31 -9.13
CA LEU A 132 1.21 7.23 -9.87
C LEU A 132 0.00 6.55 -10.51
N PHE A 133 0.14 5.34 -11.03
CA PHE A 133 -0.87 4.74 -11.91
C PHE A 133 -1.63 3.59 -11.28
N VAL A 134 -0.92 2.62 -10.69
CA VAL A 134 -1.53 1.33 -10.32
C VAL A 134 -1.04 0.85 -8.95
N GLN A 135 -1.95 0.42 -8.08
CA GLN A 135 -1.57 -0.26 -6.85
C GLN A 135 -2.19 -1.64 -6.76
N ALA A 136 -1.38 -2.62 -6.36
CA ALA A 136 -1.86 -3.96 -6.09
C ALA A 136 -2.41 -4.05 -4.66
N PHE A 137 -3.62 -4.58 -4.53
CA PHE A 137 -4.28 -4.86 -3.26
C PHE A 137 -4.66 -6.34 -3.18
N LYS A 138 -4.71 -6.86 -1.95
CA LYS A 138 -5.29 -8.18 -1.64
C LYS A 138 -6.50 -7.98 -0.76
N ILE A 139 -7.62 -8.62 -1.07
CA ILE A 139 -8.86 -8.49 -0.31
C ILE A 139 -8.79 -9.34 0.97
N PRO A 140 -8.85 -8.72 2.18
CA PRO A 140 -8.71 -9.45 3.43
C PRO A 140 -10.05 -9.80 4.09
N SER A 141 -11.17 -9.23 3.62
CA SER A 141 -12.48 -9.37 4.28
C SER A 141 -13.62 -9.68 3.30
N SER A 142 -14.67 -10.30 3.83
CA SER A 142 -15.89 -10.67 3.10
C SER A 142 -16.88 -9.51 2.90
N SER A 143 -16.54 -8.29 3.31
CA SER A 143 -17.49 -7.16 3.25
C SER A 143 -17.87 -6.71 1.83
N MET A 144 -17.14 -7.18 0.82
CA MET A 144 -17.43 -7.01 -0.61
C MET A 144 -17.57 -8.39 -1.29
N GLU A 145 -17.81 -9.46 -0.52
CA GLU A 145 -18.04 -10.81 -1.02
C GLU A 145 -19.19 -10.78 -2.05
N ARG A 146 -19.11 -11.64 -3.07
CA ARG A 146 -19.94 -11.64 -4.29
C ARG A 146 -19.62 -10.55 -5.32
N THR A 147 -18.82 -9.55 -4.97
CA THR A 147 -18.08 -8.73 -5.97
C THR A 147 -16.60 -9.14 -6.01
N PHE A 148 -15.97 -9.26 -4.85
CA PHE A 148 -14.61 -9.77 -4.69
C PHE A 148 -14.58 -10.83 -3.60
N LEU A 149 -13.90 -11.94 -3.86
CA LEU A 149 -13.71 -12.99 -2.88
C LEU A 149 -12.52 -12.68 -1.96
N VAL A 150 -12.55 -13.26 -0.77
CA VAL A 150 -11.42 -13.15 0.17
C VAL A 150 -10.19 -13.81 -0.47
N GLY A 151 -9.09 -13.07 -0.53
CA GLY A 151 -7.85 -13.50 -1.18
C GLY A 151 -7.67 -13.01 -2.62
N ASP A 152 -8.68 -12.38 -3.22
CA ASP A 152 -8.55 -11.78 -4.56
C ASP A 152 -7.45 -10.72 -4.60
N HIS A 153 -6.73 -10.67 -5.72
CA HIS A 153 -5.70 -9.68 -6.00
C HIS A 153 -6.24 -8.69 -7.02
N LEU A 154 -6.25 -7.40 -6.66
CA LEU A 154 -6.82 -6.34 -7.47
C LEU A 154 -5.74 -5.34 -7.86
N PHE A 155 -5.77 -4.90 -9.11
CA PHE A 155 -5.06 -3.70 -9.54
C PHE A 155 -6.00 -2.51 -9.47
N VAL A 156 -5.67 -1.55 -8.62
CA VAL A 156 -6.44 -0.32 -8.43
C VAL A 156 -5.80 0.79 -9.25
N ASN A 157 -6.59 1.35 -10.16
CA ASN A 157 -6.17 2.49 -10.97
C ASN A 157 -6.30 3.79 -10.15
N LYS A 158 -5.16 4.35 -9.73
CA LYS A 158 -5.08 5.63 -9.00
C LYS A 158 -5.28 6.83 -9.92
N PHE A 159 -4.89 6.69 -11.19
CA PHE A 159 -4.83 7.77 -12.16
C PHE A 159 -6.21 8.39 -12.42
N ILE A 160 -7.29 7.60 -12.48
CA ILE A 160 -8.64 8.06 -12.84
C ILE A 160 -9.10 9.28 -12.01
N TYR A 161 -8.83 9.28 -10.71
CA TYR A 161 -9.29 10.35 -9.81
C TYR A 161 -8.25 11.43 -9.52
N GLY A 162 -7.11 11.39 -10.21
CA GLY A 162 -6.03 12.35 -10.05
C GLY A 162 -4.74 11.82 -9.44
N LEU A 163 -3.65 12.52 -9.71
CA LEU A 163 -2.32 12.21 -9.16
C LEU A 163 -2.18 12.76 -7.74
N ARG A 164 -1.69 11.93 -6.81
CA ARG A 164 -1.35 12.33 -5.44
C ARG A 164 0.12 12.71 -5.35
N ILE A 165 0.44 13.65 -4.46
CA ILE A 165 1.82 14.01 -4.15
C ILE A 165 2.38 12.98 -3.14
N PRO A 166 3.61 12.45 -3.36
CA PRO A 166 4.32 11.56 -2.44
C PRO A 166 4.19 11.99 -0.98
N TYR A 167 3.87 11.03 -0.11
CA TYR A 167 3.75 11.23 1.35
C TYR A 167 2.69 12.23 1.80
N THR A 168 1.78 12.65 0.92
CA THR A 168 0.66 13.53 1.28
C THR A 168 -0.67 13.00 0.78
N GLN A 169 -1.76 13.49 1.35
CA GLN A 169 -3.12 13.24 0.85
C GLN A 169 -3.56 14.25 -0.22
N LYS A 170 -2.66 15.17 -0.63
CA LYS A 170 -3.00 16.22 -1.59
C LYS A 170 -2.93 15.67 -3.02
N LYS A 171 -3.94 16.02 -3.81
CA LYS A 171 -3.99 15.72 -5.25
C LYS A 171 -3.41 16.90 -6.02
N LEU A 172 -2.44 16.64 -6.89
CA LEU A 172 -1.84 17.63 -7.78
C LEU A 172 -2.80 18.00 -8.91
N VAL A 173 -3.43 17.01 -9.53
CA VAL A 173 -4.39 17.16 -10.64
C VAL A 173 -5.59 16.28 -10.35
N LYS A 174 -6.80 16.72 -10.70
CA LYS A 174 -8.05 15.93 -10.59
C LYS A 174 -8.62 15.73 -12.00
N PHE A 175 -8.70 14.48 -12.47
CA PHE A 175 -9.21 14.18 -13.81
C PHE A 175 -10.72 13.89 -13.79
N ALA A 176 -11.13 12.79 -13.14
CA ALA A 176 -12.55 12.44 -13.03
C ALA A 176 -13.12 12.71 -11.64
N ARG A 177 -14.44 12.95 -11.59
CA ARG A 177 -15.23 12.92 -10.35
C ARG A 177 -15.70 11.49 -10.09
N VAL A 178 -15.82 11.16 -8.80
CA VAL A 178 -16.40 9.89 -8.35
C VAL A 178 -17.87 9.84 -8.78
N LYS A 179 -18.29 8.72 -9.34
CA LYS A 179 -19.65 8.43 -9.80
C LYS A 179 -20.30 7.40 -8.88
N ARG A 180 -21.63 7.35 -8.90
CA ARG A 180 -22.38 6.29 -8.20
C ARG A 180 -22.04 4.95 -8.84
N GLY A 181 -21.93 3.90 -8.02
CA GLY A 181 -21.58 2.56 -8.46
C GLY A 181 -20.07 2.30 -8.53
N ASP A 182 -19.24 3.35 -8.55
CA ASP A 182 -17.77 3.20 -8.51
C ASP A 182 -17.36 2.42 -7.27
N ILE A 183 -16.41 1.51 -7.45
CA ILE A 183 -15.72 0.84 -6.34
C ILE A 183 -14.44 1.61 -6.09
N VAL A 184 -14.29 2.14 -4.87
CA VAL A 184 -13.18 3.01 -4.51
C VAL A 184 -12.41 2.44 -3.32
N VAL A 185 -11.10 2.66 -3.35
CA VAL A 185 -10.22 2.43 -2.20
C VAL A 185 -9.90 3.75 -1.54
N PHE A 186 -10.08 3.80 -0.22
CA PHE A 186 -9.80 4.98 0.59
C PHE A 186 -9.27 4.58 1.96
N MET A 187 -8.44 5.43 2.54
CA MET A 187 -7.97 5.26 3.91
C MET A 187 -9.14 5.48 4.87
N PHE A 188 -9.27 4.61 5.88
CA PHE A 188 -10.26 4.79 6.94
C PHE A 188 -10.15 6.21 7.52
N PRO A 189 -11.27 6.95 7.63
CA PRO A 189 -11.22 8.40 7.86
C PRO A 189 -10.92 8.78 9.33
N SER A 190 -10.04 8.05 10.03
CA SER A 190 -9.65 8.37 11.41
C SER A 190 -8.16 8.66 11.51
N SER A 191 -7.85 9.72 12.26
CA SER A 191 -6.51 10.08 12.67
C SER A 191 -6.17 9.63 14.10
N ASP A 192 -7.12 9.05 14.86
CA ASP A 192 -6.86 8.57 16.22
C ASP A 192 -6.51 7.07 16.19
N PRO A 193 -5.26 6.68 16.54
CA PRO A 193 -4.85 5.28 16.60
C PRO A 193 -5.66 4.43 17.60
N ARG A 194 -6.27 5.08 18.59
CA ARG A 194 -7.08 4.44 19.64
C ARG A 194 -8.52 4.18 19.19
N GLU A 195 -8.93 4.69 18.02
CA GLU A 195 -10.26 4.43 17.49
C GLU A 195 -10.38 2.95 17.12
N PHE A 196 -11.21 2.26 17.89
CA PHE A 196 -11.47 0.83 17.74
C PHE A 196 -12.86 0.63 17.14
N GLN A 197 -12.92 0.01 15.97
CA GLN A 197 -14.17 -0.34 15.30
C GLN A 197 -14.05 -1.76 14.72
N CYS A 198 -15.17 -2.49 14.61
CA CYS A 198 -15.20 -3.84 14.03
C CYS A 198 -14.17 -4.82 14.65
N GLY A 199 -13.97 -4.77 15.98
CA GLY A 199 -13.07 -5.68 16.68
C GLY A 199 -11.56 -5.38 16.56
N GLY A 200 -11.16 -4.21 16.01
CA GLY A 200 -9.75 -3.83 15.90
C GLY A 200 -9.51 -2.32 15.77
N SER A 201 -8.23 -1.90 15.90
CA SER A 201 -7.82 -0.56 15.46
C SER A 201 -7.95 -0.47 13.94
N GLN A 202 -8.54 0.62 13.44
CA GLN A 202 -8.73 0.87 12.01
C GLN A 202 -7.77 1.94 11.45
N TYR A 203 -6.89 2.47 12.30
CA TYR A 203 -5.96 3.53 11.92
C TYR A 203 -5.02 3.11 10.79
N GLY A 204 -4.90 3.97 9.78
CA GLY A 204 -4.01 3.76 8.63
C GLY A 204 -4.40 2.59 7.71
N LYS A 205 -5.59 2.00 7.86
CA LYS A 205 -6.05 0.90 6.99
C LYS A 205 -6.78 1.42 5.76
N ASP A 206 -6.56 0.76 4.63
CA ASP A 206 -7.32 0.98 3.41
C ASP A 206 -8.61 0.15 3.38
N PHE A 207 -9.69 0.78 2.94
CA PHE A 207 -11.02 0.18 2.79
C PHE A 207 -11.42 0.23 1.31
N ILE A 208 -12.04 -0.85 0.84
CA ILE A 208 -12.67 -0.93 -0.47
C ILE A 208 -14.17 -0.99 -0.30
N LYS A 209 -14.89 -0.03 -0.90
CA LYS A 209 -16.36 0.05 -0.84
C LYS A 209 -16.93 0.57 -2.16
N ARG A 210 -18.23 0.33 -2.35
CA ARG A 210 -19.00 0.89 -3.45
C ARG A 210 -19.59 2.25 -3.07
N VAL A 211 -19.55 3.20 -4.00
CA VAL A 211 -20.13 4.53 -3.84
C VAL A 211 -21.64 4.46 -4.09
N VAL A 212 -22.43 4.73 -3.05
CA VAL A 212 -23.90 4.68 -3.13
C VAL A 212 -24.52 6.07 -3.06
N GLY A 213 -23.93 7.04 -2.35
CA GLY A 213 -24.40 8.43 -2.27
C GLY A 213 -23.37 9.42 -2.80
N LEU A 214 -23.82 10.49 -3.48
CA LEU A 214 -22.97 11.55 -4.02
C LEU A 214 -23.16 12.87 -3.25
N PRO A 215 -22.18 13.80 -3.30
CA PRO A 215 -22.26 15.07 -2.59
C PRO A 215 -23.56 15.85 -2.88
N GLY A 216 -24.21 16.34 -1.83
CA GLY A 216 -25.47 17.08 -1.89
C GLY A 216 -26.73 16.21 -1.91
N GLU A 217 -26.62 14.89 -2.05
CA GLU A 217 -27.78 14.01 -2.10
C GLU A 217 -28.29 13.65 -0.70
N LYS A 218 -29.61 13.54 -0.57
CA LYS A 218 -30.24 12.99 0.62
C LYS A 218 -30.29 11.46 0.50
N PHE A 219 -29.53 10.78 1.35
CA PHE A 219 -29.42 9.33 1.37
C PHE A 219 -30.18 8.74 2.56
N GLU A 220 -30.91 7.66 2.32
CA GLU A 220 -31.69 6.96 3.33
C GLU A 220 -31.79 5.47 2.97
N VAL A 221 -31.84 4.61 3.98
CA VAL A 221 -32.19 3.20 3.84
C VAL A 221 -33.48 2.97 4.63
N ARG A 222 -34.48 2.36 4.00
CA ARG A 222 -35.75 2.01 4.64
C ARG A 222 -36.01 0.53 4.42
N ASN A 223 -36.06 -0.23 5.51
CA ASN A 223 -36.25 -1.68 5.47
C ASN A 223 -35.29 -2.40 4.49
N GLY A 224 -34.03 -1.97 4.45
CA GLY A 224 -32.99 -2.49 3.54
C GLY A 224 -33.02 -1.93 2.11
N ALA A 225 -34.05 -1.19 1.70
CA ALA A 225 -34.11 -0.54 0.39
C ALA A 225 -33.47 0.85 0.43
N ILE A 226 -32.68 1.18 -0.59
CA ILE A 226 -31.98 2.46 -0.71
C ILE A 226 -32.91 3.52 -1.31
N TYR A 227 -32.88 4.72 -0.76
CA TYR A 227 -33.58 5.90 -1.24
C TYR A 227 -32.59 7.05 -1.43
N ILE A 228 -32.66 7.71 -2.58
CA ILE A 228 -31.84 8.87 -2.93
C ILE A 228 -32.78 10.01 -3.28
N ASN A 229 -32.65 11.14 -2.58
CA ASN A 229 -33.54 12.29 -2.72
C ASN A 229 -35.03 11.93 -2.57
N GLY A 230 -35.32 10.95 -1.70
CA GLY A 230 -36.68 10.44 -1.44
C GLY A 230 -37.21 9.44 -2.47
N VAL A 231 -36.51 9.21 -3.58
CA VAL A 231 -36.88 8.24 -4.62
C VAL A 231 -36.19 6.91 -4.33
N LYS A 232 -36.93 5.79 -4.40
CA LYS A 232 -36.34 4.45 -4.25
C LYS A 232 -35.32 4.24 -5.37
N ALA A 233 -34.08 3.91 -5.01
CA ALA A 233 -33.06 3.56 -5.99
C ALA A 233 -33.48 2.27 -6.72
N ALA A 234 -33.14 2.17 -8.01
CA ALA A 234 -33.35 0.94 -8.75
C ALA A 234 -32.51 -0.19 -8.12
N ASP A 235 -33.05 -1.40 -8.15
CA ASP A 235 -32.29 -2.57 -7.71
C ASP A 235 -31.18 -2.82 -8.72
N GLU A 236 -29.94 -2.53 -8.32
CA GLU A 236 -28.77 -2.79 -9.17
C GLU A 236 -28.41 -4.29 -9.16
N PRO A 237 -27.82 -4.85 -10.24
CA PRO A 237 -27.59 -6.30 -10.37
C PRO A 237 -26.75 -6.93 -9.26
N TYR A 238 -25.96 -6.14 -8.54
CA TYR A 238 -25.13 -6.59 -7.43
C TYR A 238 -25.84 -6.54 -6.07
N THR A 239 -27.05 -5.99 -5.99
CA THR A 239 -27.81 -5.89 -4.73
C THR A 239 -28.34 -7.27 -4.34
N GLN A 240 -28.09 -7.66 -3.10
CA GLN A 240 -28.53 -8.96 -2.56
C GLN A 240 -29.17 -8.77 -1.19
N TYR A 241 -30.27 -9.50 -0.97
CA TYR A 241 -31.03 -9.48 0.28
C TYR A 241 -30.95 -10.85 0.95
N LEU A 242 -29.78 -11.16 1.53
CA LEU A 242 -29.48 -12.47 2.09
C LEU A 242 -30.16 -12.72 3.45
N ASP A 243 -30.33 -11.66 4.24
CA ASP A 243 -30.95 -11.75 5.56
C ASP A 243 -32.47 -11.83 5.42
N GLN A 244 -33.05 -12.87 6.03
CA GLN A 244 -34.50 -13.08 6.07
C GLN A 244 -35.21 -12.12 7.04
N PHE A 245 -34.49 -11.58 8.02
CA PHE A 245 -35.03 -10.69 9.03
C PHE A 245 -34.45 -9.29 8.89
N ARG A 246 -35.34 -8.30 9.03
CA ARG A 246 -35.01 -6.87 9.01
C ARG A 246 -35.10 -6.32 10.41
N TYR A 247 -34.11 -5.53 10.81
CA TYR A 247 -34.21 -4.79 12.05
C TYR A 247 -35.37 -3.78 11.95
N PRO A 248 -36.22 -3.67 12.97
CA PRO A 248 -37.25 -2.65 12.99
C PRO A 248 -36.60 -1.26 13.06
N LYS A 249 -37.30 -0.26 12.56
CA LYS A 249 -36.87 1.14 12.70
C LYS A 249 -36.82 1.49 14.19
N GLY A 250 -35.67 1.96 14.67
CA GLY A 250 -35.53 2.41 16.06
C GLY A 250 -36.59 3.44 16.44
N THR A 251 -37.13 3.33 17.64
CA THR A 251 -38.24 4.17 18.13
C THR A 251 -37.79 5.56 18.60
N ALA A 252 -36.49 5.77 18.77
CA ALA A 252 -35.92 7.05 19.18
C ALA A 252 -36.09 8.10 18.06
N LYS A 253 -36.90 9.13 18.32
CA LYS A 253 -37.07 10.29 17.44
C LYS A 253 -35.91 11.26 17.64
N THR A 254 -34.76 10.98 17.04
CA THR A 254 -33.67 11.95 16.97
C THR A 254 -34.00 13.03 15.94
N PRO A 255 -33.91 14.33 16.29
CA PRO A 255 -34.09 15.41 15.33
C PRO A 255 -33.17 15.23 14.11
N PRO A 256 -33.63 15.53 12.87
CA PRO A 256 -32.81 15.31 11.67
C PRO A 256 -31.45 16.00 11.69
N ALA A 257 -31.35 17.20 12.24
CA ALA A 257 -30.08 17.93 12.36
C ALA A 257 -29.09 17.25 13.31
N GLU A 258 -29.59 16.66 14.39
CA GLU A 258 -28.76 15.93 15.36
C GLU A 258 -28.32 14.57 14.78
N TYR A 259 -29.22 13.88 14.06
CA TYR A 259 -28.87 12.66 13.34
C TYR A 259 -27.77 12.90 12.29
N GLN A 260 -27.88 13.99 11.53
CA GLN A 260 -26.85 14.43 10.58
C GLN A 260 -25.51 14.62 11.28
N LYS A 261 -25.49 15.31 12.43
CA LYS A 261 -24.26 15.53 13.21
C LYS A 261 -23.64 14.22 13.69
N TYR A 262 -24.44 13.30 14.23
CA TYR A 262 -23.94 11.98 14.63
C TYR A 262 -23.35 11.18 13.46
N TRP A 263 -23.87 11.37 12.25
CA TRP A 263 -23.30 10.73 11.07
C TRP A 263 -21.95 11.34 10.68
N GLU A 264 -21.87 12.66 10.60
CA GLU A 264 -20.63 13.39 10.26
C GLU A 264 -19.53 13.13 11.29
N ASP A 265 -19.88 13.05 12.58
CA ASP A 265 -18.97 12.75 13.69
C ASP A 265 -18.70 11.23 13.84
N ARG A 266 -19.23 10.37 12.94
CA ARG A 266 -19.09 8.90 12.96
C ARG A 266 -19.57 8.24 14.25
N MET A 267 -20.55 8.84 14.93
CA MET A 267 -21.12 8.37 16.18
C MET A 267 -22.34 7.48 16.00
N LEU A 268 -22.96 7.39 14.81
CA LEU A 268 -24.20 6.64 14.61
C LEU A 268 -24.13 5.19 15.09
N GLY A 269 -23.04 4.47 14.81
CA GLY A 269 -22.88 3.08 15.27
C GLY A 269 -22.88 2.95 16.79
N LYS A 270 -22.36 3.95 17.51
CA LYS A 270 -22.36 3.98 18.99
C LYS A 270 -23.72 4.38 19.55
N MET A 271 -24.42 5.30 18.89
CA MET A 271 -25.70 5.85 19.35
C MET A 271 -26.88 4.93 19.07
N PHE A 272 -26.87 4.21 17.95
CA PHE A 272 -28.03 3.47 17.44
C PHE A 272 -27.77 1.98 17.20
N SER A 273 -26.53 1.50 17.40
CA SER A 273 -26.14 0.08 17.27
C SER A 273 -26.59 -0.52 15.91
N GLU A 274 -26.99 -1.79 15.90
CA GLU A 274 -27.36 -2.53 14.67
C GLU A 274 -28.68 -2.08 14.03
N TYR A 275 -29.52 -1.30 14.74
CA TYR A 275 -30.82 -0.85 14.23
C TYR A 275 -30.72 0.06 12.99
N ILE A 276 -29.56 0.69 12.76
CA ILE A 276 -29.33 1.52 11.56
C ILE A 276 -29.05 0.70 10.30
N ARG A 277 -28.74 -0.60 10.43
CA ARG A 277 -28.35 -1.46 9.31
C ARG A 277 -29.40 -1.46 8.20
N ASP A 278 -30.66 -1.69 8.57
CA ASP A 278 -31.78 -1.75 7.64
C ASP A 278 -32.58 -0.44 7.58
N ASN A 279 -32.34 0.49 8.51
CA ASN A 279 -33.05 1.76 8.62
C ASN A 279 -32.08 2.91 8.95
N PHE A 280 -31.41 3.41 7.92
CA PHE A 280 -30.39 4.45 8.02
C PHE A 280 -30.93 5.79 7.51
N GLY A 281 -30.59 6.89 8.18
CA GLY A 281 -30.92 8.23 7.70
C GLY A 281 -32.37 8.66 7.97
N PRO A 282 -32.82 9.74 7.31
CA PRO A 282 -32.14 10.40 6.19
C PRO A 282 -30.94 11.26 6.62
N VAL A 283 -29.90 11.30 5.79
CA VAL A 283 -28.75 12.23 5.89
C VAL A 283 -28.49 12.90 4.55
N THR A 284 -27.90 14.09 4.56
CA THR A 284 -27.45 14.78 3.35
C THR A 284 -25.94 14.63 3.22
N VAL A 285 -25.47 14.05 2.12
CA VAL A 285 -24.03 13.91 1.88
C VAL A 285 -23.38 15.29 1.80
N PRO A 286 -22.32 15.58 2.59
CA PRO A 286 -21.73 16.90 2.60
C PRO A 286 -21.26 17.32 1.21
N PRO A 287 -21.40 18.61 0.85
CA PRO A 287 -20.83 19.13 -0.38
C PRO A 287 -19.30 19.03 -0.37
N LYS A 288 -18.71 19.07 -1.55
CA LYS A 288 -17.27 18.87 -1.78
C LYS A 288 -16.44 20.14 -1.64
#